data_AF-A0A9P9FC09-F1
#
_entry.id   AF-A0A9P9FC09-F1
#
_cell.length_a   1.000
_cell.length_b   1.000
_cell.length_c   1.000
_cell.angle_alpha   90.00
_cell.angle_beta   90.00
_cell.angle_gamma   90.00
#
_symmetry.space_group_name_H-M   'P 1'
#
loop_
_entity.id
_entity.type
_entity.pdbx_description
1 polymer ?
#
loop_
_entity_poly.entity_id
_entity_poly.type
_entity_poly.pdbx_seq_one_letter_code
_entity_poly.pdbx_strand_id
1 'polypeptide(L)'
;MTRGHKRSNGSDATDDLLRRLNHGLDDVRGCLDQVRQAIMDLERSYAEIRKGSEASIGQAELLPGVTLDQVQMHTSRLSARLHNSGLRDPSEPIYLVHAYDENGDLELPEVSFYPQSVREFFALRTPTSAYHREMLNYLVAFYDIPLPLLARSPPVEGGELTAEGRNLAIEKLAANLCLLEAGFILYEQLSHEQRVVLVQNALGRSHTVK
;
A
#
# COMPACT_ATOMS: atom_id res chain seq x y z
N MET A 1 -45.59 -52.74 32.93
CA MET A 1 -44.83 -52.99 31.69
C MET A 1 -44.41 -51.64 31.12
N THR A 2 -43.17 -51.22 31.37
CA THR A 2 -42.60 -49.95 30.88
C THR A 2 -41.47 -50.26 29.91
N ARG A 3 -41.67 -49.92 28.63
CA ARG A 3 -40.67 -49.86 27.56
C ARG A 3 -41.12 -48.71 26.68
N GLY A 4 -40.31 -47.77 26.24
CA GLY A 4 -38.89 -47.50 26.40
C GLY A 4 -38.68 -46.24 25.56
N HIS A 5 -38.05 -45.22 26.15
CA HIS A 5 -37.77 -43.97 25.45
C HIS A 5 -36.86 -44.22 24.23
N LYS A 6 -37.37 -43.93 23.03
CA LYS A 6 -36.52 -43.69 21.85
C LYS A 6 -35.90 -42.31 21.98
N ARG A 7 -34.61 -42.26 22.33
CA ARG A 7 -33.73 -41.12 22.10
C ARG A 7 -32.65 -41.59 21.12
N SER A 8 -32.83 -41.34 19.83
CA SER A 8 -31.79 -41.59 18.81
C SER A 8 -31.69 -40.52 17.71
N ASN A 9 -32.32 -39.34 17.87
CA ASN A 9 -32.30 -38.31 16.82
C ASN A 9 -31.16 -37.28 16.95
N GLY A 10 -30.34 -37.34 18.01
CA GLY A 10 -29.29 -36.33 18.26
C GLY A 10 -27.96 -36.61 17.55
N SER A 11 -27.59 -37.88 17.35
CA SER A 11 -26.27 -38.29 16.82
C SER A 11 -26.15 -38.05 15.31
N ASP A 12 -27.20 -38.37 14.55
CA ASP A 12 -27.19 -38.23 13.09
C ASP A 12 -27.10 -36.77 12.64
N ALA A 13 -27.74 -35.85 13.35
CA ALA A 13 -27.73 -34.43 13.02
C ALA A 13 -26.36 -33.79 13.25
N THR A 14 -25.64 -34.19 14.30
CA THR A 14 -24.27 -33.75 14.58
C THR A 14 -23.26 -34.33 13.58
N ASP A 15 -23.42 -35.61 13.21
CA ASP A 15 -22.53 -36.24 12.23
C ASP A 15 -22.71 -35.66 10.83
N ASP A 16 -23.93 -35.29 10.45
CA ASP A 16 -24.22 -34.61 9.18
C ASP A 16 -23.63 -33.19 9.14
N LEU A 17 -23.71 -32.44 10.25
CA LEU A 17 -23.07 -31.13 10.40
C LEU A 17 -21.54 -31.22 10.27
N LEU A 18 -20.90 -32.21 10.89
CA LEU A 18 -19.46 -32.41 10.80
C LEU A 18 -19.02 -32.77 9.39
N ARG A 19 -19.78 -33.59 8.65
CA ARG A 19 -19.48 -33.89 7.24
C ARG A 19 -19.57 -32.65 6.36
N ARG A 20 -20.60 -31.82 6.55
CA ARG A 20 -20.78 -30.58 5.78
C ARG A 20 -19.68 -29.57 6.07
N LEU A 21 -19.25 -29.45 7.32
CA LEU A 21 -18.13 -28.60 7.71
C LEU A 21 -16.80 -29.09 7.11
N ASN A 22 -16.52 -30.39 7.20
CA ASN A 22 -15.31 -30.96 6.61
C ASN A 22 -15.29 -30.79 5.09
N HIS A 23 -16.43 -31.00 4.42
CA HIS A 23 -16.53 -30.77 2.98
C HIS A 23 -16.29 -29.30 2.62
N GLY A 24 -16.89 -28.36 3.37
CA GLY A 24 -16.64 -26.93 3.18
C GLY A 24 -15.18 -26.52 3.44
N LEU A 25 -14.51 -27.15 4.40
CA LEU A 25 -13.09 -26.92 4.65
C LEU A 25 -12.21 -27.46 3.51
N ASP A 26 -12.55 -28.63 2.97
CA ASP A 26 -11.84 -29.19 1.82
C ASP A 26 -12.02 -28.32 0.56
N ASP A 27 -13.22 -27.79 0.33
CA ASP A 27 -13.50 -26.86 -0.78
C ASP A 27 -12.70 -25.56 -0.64
N VAL A 28 -12.66 -24.98 0.58
CA VAL A 28 -11.86 -23.79 0.86
C VAL A 28 -10.38 -24.07 0.66
N ARG A 29 -9.89 -25.23 1.08
CA ARG A 29 -8.49 -25.63 0.86
C ARG A 29 -8.17 -25.77 -0.62
N GLY A 30 -9.05 -26.39 -1.40
CA GLY A 30 -8.92 -26.51 -2.85
C GLY A 30 -8.90 -25.14 -3.55
N CYS A 31 -9.75 -24.21 -3.12
CA CYS A 31 -9.75 -22.84 -3.64
C CYS A 31 -8.43 -22.11 -3.30
N LEU A 32 -7.93 -22.25 -2.07
CA LEU A 32 -6.66 -21.66 -1.66
C LEU A 32 -5.48 -22.19 -2.50
N ASP A 33 -5.45 -23.49 -2.78
CA ASP A 33 -4.40 -24.11 -3.60
C ASP A 33 -4.47 -23.62 -5.05
N GLN A 34 -5.68 -23.42 -5.60
CA GLN A 34 -5.86 -22.82 -6.93
C GLN A 34 -5.37 -21.38 -6.99
N VAL A 35 -5.68 -20.56 -5.98
CA VAL A 35 -5.22 -19.17 -5.91
C VAL A 35 -3.69 -19.11 -5.79
N ARG A 36 -3.08 -19.97 -4.97
CA ARG A 36 -1.61 -20.07 -4.87
C ARG A 36 -0.97 -20.43 -6.21
N GLN A 37 -1.57 -21.38 -6.94
CA GLN A 37 -1.08 -21.77 -8.26
C GLN A 37 -1.17 -20.60 -9.25
N ALA A 38 -2.30 -19.89 -9.26
CA ALA A 38 -2.48 -18.72 -10.11
C ALA A 38 -1.47 -17.60 -9.80
N ILE A 39 -1.12 -17.38 -8.52
CA ILE A 39 -0.09 -16.42 -8.12
C ILE A 39 1.27 -16.84 -8.67
N MET A 40 1.67 -18.11 -8.52
CA MET A 40 2.95 -18.59 -9.04
C MET A 40 3.04 -18.49 -10.57
N ASP A 41 1.95 -18.78 -11.27
CA ASP A 41 1.91 -18.66 -12.74
C ASP A 41 1.97 -17.20 -13.18
N LEU A 42 1.35 -16.29 -12.42
CA LEU A 42 1.43 -14.85 -12.63
C LEU A 42 2.87 -14.35 -12.42
N GLU A 43 3.53 -14.74 -11.34
CA GLU A 43 4.93 -14.37 -11.04
C GLU A 43 5.88 -14.87 -12.13
N ARG A 44 5.68 -16.09 -12.63
CA ARG A 44 6.45 -16.64 -13.76
C ARG A 44 6.25 -15.79 -15.02
N SER A 45 5.00 -15.46 -15.35
CA SER A 45 4.66 -14.60 -16.50
C SER A 45 5.30 -13.22 -16.40
N TYR A 46 5.26 -12.59 -15.22
CA TYR A 46 5.93 -11.31 -14.97
C TYR A 46 7.45 -11.41 -15.15
N ALA A 47 8.08 -12.47 -14.68
CA ALA A 47 9.53 -12.68 -14.86
C ALA A 47 9.92 -12.84 -16.34
N GLU A 48 9.10 -13.55 -17.12
CA GLU A 48 9.31 -13.70 -18.57
C GLU A 48 9.14 -12.37 -19.31
N ILE A 49 8.09 -11.62 -19.01
CA ILE A 49 7.85 -10.28 -19.59
C ILE A 49 9.02 -9.35 -19.24
N ARG A 50 9.47 -9.35 -17.98
CA ARG A 50 10.62 -8.56 -17.54
C ARG A 50 11.86 -8.91 -18.35
N LYS A 51 12.21 -10.20 -18.45
CA LYS A 51 13.38 -10.67 -19.20
C LYS A 51 13.29 -10.31 -20.69
N GLY A 52 12.09 -10.43 -21.29
CA GLY A 52 11.82 -10.03 -22.67
C GLY A 52 11.95 -8.51 -22.89
N SER A 53 11.50 -7.70 -21.94
CA SER A 53 11.64 -6.25 -21.98
C SER A 53 13.11 -5.81 -21.86
N GLU A 54 13.89 -6.44 -20.97
CA GLU A 54 15.33 -6.18 -20.80
C GLU A 54 16.11 -6.55 -22.07
N ALA A 55 15.77 -7.67 -22.73
CA ALA A 55 16.36 -8.07 -24.00
C ALA A 55 15.99 -7.13 -25.17
N SER A 56 14.76 -6.59 -25.17
CA SER A 56 14.29 -5.67 -26.21
C SER A 56 14.91 -4.29 -26.06
N ILE A 57 15.18 -3.83 -24.83
CA ILE A 57 15.93 -2.60 -24.55
C ILE A 57 17.37 -2.72 -25.04
N GLY A 58 18.00 -3.91 -24.94
CA GLY A 58 19.36 -4.15 -25.42
C GLY A 58 19.51 -4.19 -26.95
N GLN A 59 18.42 -4.33 -27.71
CA GLN A 59 18.42 -4.45 -29.18
C GLN A 59 17.71 -3.30 -29.90
N ALA A 60 17.05 -2.40 -29.18
CA ALA A 60 16.41 -1.23 -29.77
C ALA A 60 17.49 -0.21 -30.20
N GLU A 61 17.65 0.00 -31.50
CA GLU A 61 18.21 1.26 -31.99
C GLU A 61 17.29 2.38 -31.51
N LEU A 62 17.79 3.20 -30.58
CA LEU A 62 17.06 4.32 -30.03
C LEU A 62 16.62 5.24 -31.18
N LEU A 63 15.34 5.64 -31.17
CA LEU A 63 14.83 6.62 -32.11
C LEU A 63 15.67 7.91 -32.02
N PRO A 64 15.89 8.62 -33.14
CA PRO A 64 16.60 9.89 -33.10
C PRO A 64 15.96 10.84 -32.08
N GLY A 65 16.75 11.29 -31.09
CA GLY A 65 16.30 12.19 -30.03
C GLY A 65 15.91 11.53 -28.71
N VAL A 66 15.90 10.19 -28.61
CA VAL A 66 15.72 9.47 -27.34
C VAL A 66 17.07 8.98 -26.83
N THR A 67 17.48 9.40 -25.63
CA THR A 67 18.74 8.93 -25.03
C THR A 67 18.52 7.69 -24.17
N LEU A 68 19.55 6.87 -24.00
CA LEU A 68 19.51 5.71 -23.11
C LEU A 68 19.18 6.14 -21.67
N ASP A 69 19.71 7.27 -21.23
CA ASP A 69 19.47 7.83 -19.90
C ASP A 69 18.00 8.18 -19.69
N GLN A 70 17.33 8.78 -20.70
CA GLN A 70 15.89 9.05 -20.63
C GLN A 70 15.08 7.77 -20.49
N VAL A 71 15.42 6.71 -21.24
CA VAL A 71 14.74 5.40 -21.12
C VAL A 71 14.95 4.83 -19.72
N GLN A 72 16.18 4.85 -19.20
CA GLN A 72 16.50 4.36 -17.87
C GLN A 72 15.74 5.11 -16.77
N MET A 73 15.69 6.44 -16.83
CA MET A 73 14.95 7.25 -15.86
C MET A 73 13.44 6.97 -15.92
N HIS A 74 12.87 6.84 -17.11
CA HIS A 74 11.48 6.44 -17.29
C HIS A 74 11.18 5.05 -16.72
N THR A 75 12.04 4.06 -17.01
CA THR A 75 11.92 2.71 -16.44
C THR A 75 12.03 2.73 -14.92
N SER A 76 12.99 3.49 -14.37
CA SER A 76 13.16 3.64 -12.92
C SER A 76 11.92 4.26 -12.28
N ARG A 77 11.38 5.33 -12.89
CA ARG A 77 10.15 5.98 -12.42
C ARG A 77 8.95 5.03 -12.44
N LEU A 78 8.76 4.26 -13.51
CA LEU A 78 7.70 3.25 -13.59
C LEU A 78 7.88 2.14 -12.54
N SER A 79 9.10 1.63 -12.37
CA SER A 79 9.41 0.62 -11.36
C SER A 79 9.12 1.11 -9.95
N ALA A 80 9.49 2.36 -9.62
CA ALA A 80 9.18 2.96 -8.32
C ALA A 80 7.67 3.08 -8.08
N ARG A 81 6.90 3.53 -9.09
CA ARG A 81 5.44 3.63 -8.98
C ARG A 81 4.76 2.27 -8.81
N LEU A 82 5.22 1.24 -9.51
CA LEU A 82 4.72 -0.12 -9.36
C LEU A 82 5.01 -0.67 -7.95
N HIS A 83 6.23 -0.52 -7.46
CA HIS A 83 6.60 -0.88 -6.08
C HIS A 83 5.70 -0.16 -5.07
N ASN A 84 5.60 1.17 -5.16
CA ASN A 84 4.81 1.99 -4.25
C ASN A 84 3.32 1.61 -4.24
N SER A 85 2.76 1.23 -5.39
CA SER A 85 1.37 0.79 -5.50
C SER A 85 1.09 -0.54 -4.81
N GLY A 86 2.12 -1.37 -4.61
CA GLY A 86 2.04 -2.65 -3.94
C GLY A 86 2.23 -2.58 -2.43
N LEU A 87 2.63 -1.43 -1.88
CA LEU A 87 2.93 -1.26 -0.45
C LEU A 87 1.68 -1.52 0.39
N ARG A 88 1.82 -2.45 1.35
CA ARG A 88 0.77 -2.78 2.33
C ARG A 88 1.21 -2.52 3.76
N ASP A 89 2.48 -2.75 4.05
CA ASP A 89 3.05 -2.44 5.36
C ASP A 89 3.40 -0.93 5.42
N PRO A 90 2.89 -0.18 6.41
CA PRO A 90 3.18 1.23 6.56
C PRO A 90 4.66 1.58 6.79
N SER A 91 5.47 0.61 7.20
CA SER A 91 6.91 0.75 7.46
C SER A 91 7.78 0.38 6.28
N GLU A 92 7.20 -0.19 5.21
CA GLU A 92 7.96 -0.49 4.00
C GLU A 92 8.46 0.80 3.32
N PRO A 93 9.65 0.74 2.71
CA PRO A 93 10.26 1.90 2.11
C PRO A 93 9.50 2.34 0.85
N ILE A 94 9.24 3.65 0.77
CA ILE A 94 8.74 4.27 -0.46
C ILE A 94 9.92 4.48 -1.41
N TYR A 95 9.77 4.04 -2.66
CA TYR A 95 10.76 4.29 -3.70
C TYR A 95 10.60 5.70 -4.27
N LEU A 96 11.73 6.34 -4.55
CA LEU A 96 11.81 7.69 -5.13
C LEU A 96 11.17 7.71 -6.52
N VAL A 97 10.16 8.55 -6.70
CA VAL A 97 9.53 8.77 -8.00
C VAL A 97 10.13 10.03 -8.62
N HIS A 98 10.52 9.96 -9.90
CA HIS A 98 11.03 11.14 -10.60
C HIS A 98 9.88 12.08 -10.98
N ALA A 99 10.14 13.39 -10.96
CA ALA A 99 9.26 14.42 -11.51
C ALA A 99 9.82 14.96 -12.82
N TYR A 100 8.99 15.64 -13.60
CA TYR A 100 9.47 16.40 -14.75
C TYR A 100 9.82 17.81 -14.31
N ASP A 101 10.95 18.32 -14.77
CA ASP A 101 11.29 19.73 -14.65
C ASP A 101 10.52 20.59 -15.69
N GLU A 102 10.76 21.89 -15.69
CA GLU A 102 10.14 22.83 -16.64
C GLU A 102 10.55 22.56 -18.11
N ASN A 103 11.66 21.87 -18.33
CA ASN A 103 12.17 21.52 -19.66
C ASN A 103 11.66 20.15 -20.15
N GLY A 104 10.98 19.38 -19.29
CA GLY A 104 10.48 18.04 -19.58
C GLY A 104 11.50 16.93 -19.32
N ASP A 105 12.61 17.22 -18.66
CA ASP A 105 13.60 16.25 -18.21
C ASP A 105 13.20 15.65 -16.85
N LEU A 106 13.61 14.41 -16.59
CA LEU A 106 13.30 13.73 -15.33
C LEU A 106 14.33 14.08 -14.26
N GLU A 107 13.86 14.54 -13.12
CA GLU A 107 14.69 14.82 -11.94
C GLU A 107 14.34 13.91 -10.76
N LEU A 108 15.35 13.63 -9.94
CA LEU A 108 15.19 12.92 -8.68
C LEU A 108 14.91 13.90 -7.54
N PRO A 109 13.95 13.58 -6.64
CA PRO A 109 13.78 14.37 -5.44
C PRO A 109 14.97 14.20 -4.50
N GLU A 110 15.21 15.22 -3.68
CA GLU A 110 16.20 15.20 -2.64
C GLU A 110 15.79 14.19 -1.55
N VAL A 111 16.65 13.20 -1.33
CA VAL A 111 16.39 12.08 -0.42
C VAL A 111 16.08 12.54 1.01
N SER A 112 16.72 13.63 1.46
CA SER A 112 16.51 14.21 2.79
C SER A 112 15.10 14.74 3.03
N PHE A 113 14.40 15.13 1.95
CA PHE A 113 13.03 15.68 1.98
C PHE A 113 12.03 14.74 1.31
N TYR A 114 12.37 13.46 1.18
CA TYR A 114 11.48 12.44 0.65
C TYR A 114 11.01 11.51 1.79
N PRO A 115 9.71 11.16 1.86
CA PRO A 115 9.20 10.28 2.89
C PRO A 115 9.81 8.89 2.76
N GLN A 116 10.38 8.37 3.84
CA GLN A 116 11.01 7.06 3.86
C GLN A 116 9.98 5.93 3.90
N SER A 117 8.77 6.19 4.40
CA SER A 117 7.73 5.18 4.57
C SER A 117 6.32 5.74 4.37
N VAL A 118 5.35 4.86 4.12
CA VAL A 118 3.93 5.23 3.96
C VAL A 118 3.40 5.91 5.22
N ARG A 119 3.83 5.44 6.40
CA ARG A 119 3.49 6.07 7.69
C ARG A 119 3.99 7.51 7.77
N GLU A 120 5.24 7.75 7.42
CA GLU A 120 5.83 9.10 7.43
C GLU A 120 5.12 10.00 6.43
N PHE A 121 4.84 9.48 5.23
CA PHE A 121 4.09 10.20 4.21
C PHE A 121 2.71 10.65 4.70
N PHE A 122 1.89 9.75 5.27
CA PHE A 122 0.57 10.14 5.75
C PHE A 122 0.60 10.99 7.01
N ALA A 123 1.69 10.98 7.79
CA ALA A 123 1.88 11.90 8.91
C ALA A 123 1.99 13.37 8.46
N LEU A 124 2.34 13.63 7.19
CA LEU A 124 2.41 14.97 6.60
C LEU A 124 1.04 15.68 6.50
N ARG A 125 -0.09 14.97 6.69
CA ARG A 125 -1.41 15.60 6.83
C ARG A 125 -1.51 16.50 8.05
N THR A 126 -0.88 16.07 9.14
CA THR A 126 -0.82 16.79 10.42
C THR A 126 0.63 16.89 10.87
N PRO A 127 1.44 17.73 10.20
CA PRO A 127 2.87 17.81 10.44
C PRO A 127 3.12 18.38 11.84
N THR A 128 3.72 17.57 12.71
CA THR A 128 4.01 17.93 14.11
C THR A 128 5.39 18.57 14.30
N SER A 129 6.32 18.34 13.37
CA SER A 129 7.71 18.84 13.42
C SER A 129 7.98 19.87 12.31
N ALA A 130 8.98 20.73 12.50
CA ALA A 130 9.44 21.64 11.46
C ALA A 130 9.92 20.88 10.21
N TYR A 131 10.65 19.78 10.44
CA TYR A 131 11.09 18.87 9.38
C TYR A 131 9.95 18.37 8.49
N HIS A 132 8.83 17.91 9.07
CA HIS A 132 7.68 17.45 8.27
C HIS A 132 7.00 18.60 7.49
N ARG A 133 7.01 19.83 8.02
CA ARG A 133 6.49 20.99 7.27
C ARG A 133 7.38 21.32 6.08
N GLU A 134 8.70 21.33 6.28
CA GLU A 134 9.68 21.56 5.21
C GLU A 134 9.61 20.46 4.15
N MET A 135 9.54 19.19 4.57
CA MET A 135 9.34 18.05 3.68
C MET A 135 8.07 18.22 2.82
N LEU A 136 6.94 18.57 3.42
CA LEU A 136 5.69 18.77 2.67
C LEU A 136 5.83 19.93 1.67
N ASN A 137 6.40 21.06 2.08
CA ASN A 137 6.60 22.21 1.21
C ASN A 137 7.52 21.87 0.03
N TYR A 138 8.62 21.16 0.31
CA TYR A 138 9.54 20.67 -0.71
C TYR A 138 8.83 19.79 -1.74
N LEU A 139 8.08 18.77 -1.28
CA LEU A 139 7.39 17.84 -2.17
C LEU A 139 6.31 18.53 -3.01
N VAL A 140 5.57 19.48 -2.43
CA VAL A 140 4.57 20.27 -3.17
C VAL A 140 5.22 21.08 -4.28
N ALA A 141 6.36 21.71 -4.03
CA ALA A 141 7.10 22.46 -5.03
C ALA A 141 7.72 21.54 -6.09
N PHE A 142 8.38 20.46 -5.67
CA PHE A 142 9.09 19.53 -6.56
C PHE A 142 8.14 18.82 -7.54
N TYR A 143 6.95 18.42 -7.08
CA TYR A 143 5.95 17.78 -7.95
C TYR A 143 4.99 18.76 -8.63
N ASP A 144 5.29 20.06 -8.57
CA ASP A 144 4.47 21.16 -9.10
C ASP A 144 2.97 20.98 -8.81
N ILE A 145 2.65 20.85 -7.52
CA ILE A 145 1.28 20.54 -7.11
C ILE A 145 0.46 21.83 -7.08
N PRO A 146 -0.55 21.97 -7.97
CA PRO A 146 -1.38 23.16 -7.97
C PRO A 146 -2.31 23.11 -6.75
N LEU A 147 -1.99 23.94 -5.76
CA LEU A 147 -2.84 24.16 -4.60
C LEU A 147 -3.66 25.43 -4.82
N PRO A 148 -4.96 25.45 -4.47
CA PRO A 148 -5.69 26.68 -4.34
C PRO A 148 -5.04 27.50 -3.22
N LEU A 149 -4.18 28.44 -3.59
CA LEU A 149 -3.66 29.44 -2.66
C LEU A 149 -4.87 30.22 -2.13
N LEU A 150 -5.03 30.29 -0.81
CA LEU A 150 -5.98 31.24 -0.23
C LEU A 150 -5.62 32.63 -0.73
N ALA A 151 -6.54 33.26 -1.45
CA ALA A 151 -6.47 34.68 -1.71
C ALA A 151 -6.29 35.41 -0.37
N ARG A 152 -5.21 36.20 -0.28
CA ARG A 152 -4.80 37.09 0.83
C ARG A 152 -3.87 36.50 1.87
N SER A 153 -2.58 36.47 1.54
CA SER A 153 -1.58 37.33 2.18
C SER A 153 -0.34 37.42 1.28
N PRO A 154 0.45 38.51 1.34
CA PRO A 154 1.63 38.69 0.49
C PRO A 154 2.64 37.56 0.72
N PRO A 155 3.59 37.34 -0.21
CA PRO A 155 4.56 36.25 -0.13
C PRO A 155 5.48 36.49 1.06
N VAL A 156 5.14 35.88 2.20
CA VAL A 156 6.10 35.59 3.23
C VAL A 156 6.65 34.23 2.83
N GLU A 157 7.94 34.19 2.51
CA GLU A 157 8.71 32.95 2.47
C GLU A 157 8.35 32.13 3.73
N GLY A 158 7.63 31.02 3.56
CA GLY A 158 7.18 30.17 4.69
C GLY A 158 5.69 30.24 5.08
N GLY A 159 4.76 30.54 4.17
CA GLY A 159 3.33 30.40 4.45
C GLY A 159 2.91 28.95 4.74
N GLU A 160 2.33 28.68 5.92
CA GLU A 160 1.82 27.35 6.29
C GLU A 160 0.51 27.05 5.55
N LEU A 161 0.44 25.90 4.87
CA LEU A 161 -0.77 25.43 4.20
C LEU A 161 -1.94 25.27 5.19
N THR A 162 -3.16 25.61 4.80
CA THR A 162 -4.35 25.31 5.62
C THR A 162 -4.57 23.80 5.75
N ALA A 163 -5.41 23.36 6.68
CA ALA A 163 -5.75 21.94 6.82
C ALA A 163 -6.32 21.36 5.51
N GLU A 164 -7.21 22.09 4.84
CA GLU A 164 -7.78 21.70 3.55
C GLU A 164 -6.71 21.68 2.45
N GLY A 165 -5.85 22.69 2.40
CA GLY A 165 -4.73 22.75 1.45
C GLY A 165 -3.74 21.61 1.64
N ARG A 166 -3.43 21.24 2.89
CA ARG A 166 -2.59 20.08 3.21
C ARG A 166 -3.25 18.77 2.77
N ASN A 167 -4.53 18.57 3.07
CA ASN A 167 -5.22 17.35 2.66
C ASN A 167 -5.23 17.17 1.14
N LEU A 168 -5.50 18.25 0.39
CA LEU A 168 -5.45 18.23 -1.07
C LEU A 168 -4.02 17.98 -1.59
N ALA A 169 -3.01 18.58 -0.96
CA ALA A 169 -1.60 18.34 -1.29
C ALA A 169 -1.25 16.86 -1.12
N ILE A 170 -1.64 16.25 0.00
CA ILE A 170 -1.39 14.84 0.28
C ILE A 170 -2.12 13.93 -0.71
N GLU A 171 -3.36 14.24 -1.08
CA GLU A 171 -4.09 13.48 -2.10
C GLU A 171 -3.36 13.51 -3.46
N LYS A 172 -2.94 14.70 -3.92
CA LYS A 172 -2.21 14.86 -5.17
C LYS A 172 -0.83 14.20 -5.12
N LEU A 173 -0.12 14.33 -3.99
CA LEU A 173 1.16 13.65 -3.76
C LEU A 173 0.99 12.13 -3.79
N ALA A 174 -0.03 11.59 -3.12
CA ALA A 174 -0.28 10.15 -3.10
C ALA A 174 -0.51 9.61 -4.51
N ALA A 175 -1.22 10.36 -5.36
CA ALA A 175 -1.42 10.02 -6.77
C ALA A 175 -0.09 10.01 -7.56
N ASN A 176 0.77 11.02 -7.37
CA ASN A 176 2.09 11.08 -8.01
C ASN A 176 3.01 9.94 -7.57
N LEU A 177 3.01 9.64 -6.27
CA LEU A 177 3.82 8.59 -5.66
C LEU A 177 3.24 7.18 -5.84
N CYS A 178 2.02 7.06 -6.38
CA CYS A 178 1.25 5.82 -6.49
C CYS A 178 1.02 5.11 -5.15
N LEU A 179 0.71 5.88 -4.10
CA LEU A 179 0.39 5.34 -2.78
C LEU A 179 -1.12 5.13 -2.63
N LEU A 180 -1.52 3.93 -2.23
CA LEU A 180 -2.93 3.57 -2.02
C LEU A 180 -3.33 3.72 -0.56
N GLU A 181 -4.03 4.80 -0.25
CA GLU A 181 -4.50 5.07 1.12
C GLU A 181 -5.43 3.97 1.66
N ALA A 182 -6.29 3.40 0.81
CA ALA A 182 -7.21 2.34 1.22
C ALA A 182 -6.48 1.10 1.77
N GLY A 183 -5.31 0.75 1.22
CA GLY A 183 -4.49 -0.35 1.71
C GLY A 183 -3.95 -0.10 3.12
N PHE A 184 -3.56 1.14 3.39
CA PHE A 184 -3.10 1.59 4.71
C PHE A 184 -4.21 1.56 5.76
N ILE A 185 -5.39 2.11 5.44
CA ILE A 185 -6.54 2.13 6.36
C ILE A 185 -6.92 0.70 6.77
N LEU A 186 -6.94 -0.24 5.82
CA LEU A 186 -7.22 -1.65 6.09
C LEU A 186 -6.14 -2.29 6.99
N TYR A 187 -4.86 -2.00 6.76
CA TYR A 187 -3.77 -2.51 7.60
C TYR A 187 -3.87 -1.99 9.04
N GLU A 188 -4.13 -0.70 9.24
CA GLU A 188 -4.29 -0.14 10.58
C GLU A 188 -5.51 -0.73 11.30
N GLN A 189 -6.63 -0.90 10.61
CA GLN A 189 -7.83 -1.53 11.17
C GLN A 189 -7.56 -2.98 11.58
N LEU A 190 -6.94 -3.79 10.70
CA LEU A 190 -6.60 -5.18 10.98
C LEU A 190 -5.58 -5.30 12.12
N SER A 191 -4.56 -4.44 12.15
CA SER A 191 -3.55 -4.40 13.23
C SER A 191 -4.19 -4.00 14.57
N HIS A 192 -5.13 -3.05 14.56
CA HIS A 192 -5.89 -2.67 15.74
C HIS A 192 -6.77 -3.82 16.24
N GLU A 193 -7.51 -4.49 15.36
CA GLU A 193 -8.33 -5.66 15.73
C GLU A 193 -7.47 -6.80 16.31
N GLN A 194 -6.33 -7.11 15.70
CA GLN A 194 -5.39 -8.12 16.21
C GLN A 194 -4.84 -7.74 17.59
N ARG A 195 -4.53 -6.46 17.82
CA ARG A 195 -4.11 -5.93 19.13
C ARG A 195 -5.22 -6.01 20.17
N VAL A 196 -6.46 -5.69 19.80
CA VAL A 196 -7.63 -5.83 20.69
C VAL A 196 -7.85 -7.28 21.09
N VAL A 197 -7.75 -8.23 20.15
CA VAL A 197 -7.86 -9.67 20.42
C VAL A 197 -6.73 -10.16 21.34
N LEU A 198 -5.49 -9.71 21.13
CA LEU A 198 -4.36 -10.06 22.01
C LEU A 198 -4.54 -9.49 23.42
N VAL A 199 -5.01 -8.25 23.55
CA VAL A 199 -5.28 -7.61 24.84
C VAL A 199 -6.46 -8.27 25.55
N GLN A 200 -7.55 -8.60 24.85
CA GLN A 200 -8.69 -9.34 25.40
C GLN A 200 -8.30 -10.75 25.86
N ASN A 201 -7.43 -11.44 25.10
CA ASN A 201 -6.90 -12.74 25.49
C ASN A 201 -5.93 -12.66 26.67
N ALA A 202 -5.18 -11.57 26.81
CA ALA A 202 -4.31 -11.32 27.96
C ALA A 202 -5.11 -10.95 29.22
N LEU A 203 -6.19 -10.18 29.08
CA LEU A 203 -7.06 -9.77 30.20
C LEU A 203 -8.06 -10.87 30.62
N GLY A 204 -8.51 -11.71 29.68
CA GLY A 204 -9.39 -12.85 29.94
C GLY A 204 -8.73 -14.03 30.66
N ARG A 205 -7.40 -14.02 30.82
CA ARG A 205 -6.65 -15.04 31.58
C ARG A 205 -6.42 -14.67 33.05
N SER A 206 -6.89 -13.51 33.53
CA SER A 206 -6.73 -13.09 34.93
C SER A 206 -7.83 -13.54 35.89
N HIS A 207 -8.80 -14.34 35.45
CA HIS A 207 -9.79 -14.96 36.33
C HIS A 207 -9.74 -16.48 36.22
N THR A 208 -8.71 -17.08 36.80
CA THR A 208 -8.74 -18.43 37.37
C THR A 208 -7.44 -18.66 38.14
N VAL A 209 -7.34 -18.06 39.33
CA VAL A 209 -6.49 -18.63 40.39
C VAL A 209 -7.29 -18.64 41.68
N LYS A 210 -7.88 -19.82 41.90
CA LYS A 210 -8.31 -20.47 43.15
C LYS A 210 -9.28 -19.75 44.07
#